data_AF-A0AAD0SCR5-F1
#
_entry.id   AF-A0AAD0SCR5-F1
#
_cell.length_a   1.000
_cell.length_b   1.000
_cell.length_c   1.000
_cell.angle_alpha   90.00
_cell.angle_beta   90.00
_cell.angle_gamma   90.00
#
_symmetry.space_group_name_H-M   'P 1'
#
loop_
_entity.id
_entity.type
_entity.pdbx_description
1 polymer ?
#
loop_
_entity_poly.entity_id
_entity_poly.type
_entity_poly.pdbx_seq_one_letter_code
_entity_poly.pdbx_strand_id
1 'polypeptide(L)'
;MMRKRFIILTALVTSVAVRAVHADVITVAQVLPLEGSVDMSTRAAVEAAERYLRKVNDAGGMTKLAEDVLRVNAGAVLMFSDSINIGGFLRAYRERGGNAVVTTDSTPSADELVRASSIELARSIRIAEVMPAIVKRNTRLVRAFVADMAAGGRPDLARLTAALEGYVSARLFVEAVRRISGPVTGETVRTALQTRGPFDLGDFEIRFGPSQYEGSQFVDIGVIGNLGRVLN
;
A
#
# COMPACT_ATOMS: atom_id res chain seq x y z
N MET A 1 -17.65 -20.72 -36.93
CA MET A 1 -16.35 -21.34 -36.58
C MET A 1 -15.24 -20.32 -36.84
N MET A 2 -14.77 -19.58 -35.83
CA MET A 2 -13.53 -18.79 -35.91
C MET A 2 -13.03 -18.51 -34.49
N ARG A 3 -11.96 -19.20 -34.09
CA ARG A 3 -11.30 -19.04 -32.78
C ARG A 3 -10.57 -17.69 -32.74
N LYS A 4 -11.01 -16.78 -31.87
CA LYS A 4 -10.17 -15.64 -31.47
C LYS A 4 -9.25 -16.10 -30.33
N ARG A 5 -7.97 -16.32 -30.64
CA ARG A 5 -6.91 -16.46 -29.65
C ARG A 5 -6.58 -15.06 -29.12
N PHE A 6 -6.98 -14.76 -27.88
CA PHE A 6 -6.43 -13.61 -27.16
C PHE A 6 -5.16 -14.08 -26.44
N ILE A 7 -4.04 -13.47 -26.82
CA ILE A 7 -2.73 -13.66 -26.18
C ILE A 7 -2.75 -12.84 -24.90
N ILE A 8 -2.62 -13.53 -23.76
CA ILE A 8 -2.49 -12.94 -22.43
C ILE A 8 -1.03 -12.45 -22.29
N LEU A 9 -0.84 -11.14 -22.13
CA LEU A 9 0.46 -10.55 -21.85
C LEU A 9 0.65 -10.46 -20.33
N THR A 10 1.52 -11.31 -19.78
CA THR A 10 2.04 -11.16 -18.42
C THR A 10 3.01 -9.98 -18.41
N ALA A 11 2.75 -8.94 -17.61
CA ALA A 11 3.70 -7.85 -17.41
C ALA A 11 4.17 -7.83 -15.95
N LEU A 12 5.31 -8.47 -15.68
CA LEU A 12 6.21 -8.03 -14.61
C LEU A 12 6.96 -6.84 -15.22
N VAL A 13 6.52 -5.62 -14.96
CA VAL A 13 7.23 -4.44 -15.45
C VAL A 13 8.36 -4.13 -14.47
N THR A 14 9.52 -4.72 -14.72
CA THR A 14 10.79 -4.13 -14.26
C THR A 14 11.11 -3.02 -15.25
N SER A 15 10.61 -1.80 -15.00
CA SER A 15 11.00 -0.68 -15.86
C SER A 15 12.38 -0.18 -15.43
N VAL A 16 13.37 -0.49 -16.26
CA VAL A 16 14.68 0.17 -16.21
C VAL A 16 14.49 1.53 -16.89
N ALA A 17 14.16 2.56 -16.11
CA ALA A 17 14.17 3.93 -16.60
C ALA A 17 15.63 4.43 -16.66
N VAL A 18 16.40 3.96 -17.66
CA VAL A 18 17.70 4.55 -17.96
C VAL A 18 17.47 5.86 -18.70
N ARG A 19 17.63 6.98 -17.99
CA ARG A 19 18.24 8.19 -18.57
C ARG A 19 18.73 9.17 -17.49
N ALA A 20 20.05 9.24 -17.42
CA ALA A 20 20.94 10.36 -17.08
C ALA A 20 20.66 11.17 -15.81
N VAL A 21 21.43 10.78 -14.77
CA VAL A 21 22.24 11.58 -13.82
C VAL A 21 21.97 11.12 -12.37
N HIS A 22 22.84 10.22 -11.88
CA HIS A 22 23.10 9.91 -10.46
C HIS A 22 21.99 9.29 -9.57
N ALA A 23 21.27 8.28 -10.07
CA ALA A 23 20.83 7.13 -9.26
C ALA A 23 20.29 6.02 -10.18
N ASP A 24 20.86 4.82 -10.14
CA ASP A 24 20.25 3.64 -10.76
C ASP A 24 19.03 3.24 -9.92
N VAL A 25 17.84 3.64 -10.38
CA VAL A 25 16.56 3.42 -9.72
C VAL A 25 15.76 2.35 -10.47
N ILE A 26 15.40 1.27 -9.78
CA ILE A 26 14.53 0.22 -10.34
C ILE A 26 13.15 0.32 -9.71
N THR A 27 12.11 0.35 -10.54
CA THR A 27 10.72 0.19 -10.11
C THR A 27 10.29 -1.26 -10.28
N VAL A 28 9.84 -1.89 -9.19
CA VAL A 28 9.26 -3.24 -9.18
C VAL A 28 7.79 -3.12 -8.79
N ALA A 29 6.88 -3.44 -9.70
CA ALA A 29 5.45 -3.53 -9.39
C ALA A 29 4.92 -4.94 -9.60
N GLN A 30 4.22 -5.49 -8.60
CA GLN A 30 3.44 -6.72 -8.78
C GLN A 30 1.96 -6.35 -8.91
N VAL A 31 1.45 -6.31 -10.15
CA VAL A 31 0.05 -6.00 -10.43
C VAL A 31 -0.70 -7.30 -10.74
N LEU A 32 -1.75 -7.57 -9.97
CA LEU A 32 -2.74 -8.58 -10.34
C LEU A 32 -3.53 -8.06 -11.55
N PRO A 33 -3.56 -8.78 -12.69
CA PRO A 33 -4.39 -8.37 -13.82
C PRO A 33 -5.86 -8.55 -13.46
N LEU A 34 -6.53 -7.44 -13.15
CA LEU A 34 -7.98 -7.39 -12.94
C LEU A 34 -8.60 -6.65 -14.13
N GLU A 35 -8.92 -7.38 -15.20
CA GLU A 35 -9.80 -6.91 -16.26
C GLU A 35 -11.16 -7.61 -16.13
N GLY A 36 -12.25 -6.85 -16.12
CA GLY A 36 -13.62 -7.36 -16.17
C GLY A 36 -14.59 -6.55 -15.31
N SER A 37 -15.78 -6.28 -15.86
CA SER A 37 -16.86 -5.55 -15.19
C SER A 37 -17.22 -6.16 -13.84
N VAL A 38 -17.72 -5.30 -12.95
CA VAL A 38 -18.30 -5.55 -11.63
C VAL A 38 -19.28 -6.74 -11.63
N ASP A 39 -18.77 -7.98 -11.64
CA ASP A 39 -19.39 -9.20 -11.11
C ASP A 39 -18.41 -10.42 -11.16
N MET A 40 -17.14 -10.24 -10.78
CA MET A 40 -16.27 -11.40 -10.59
C MET A 40 -16.63 -12.10 -9.29
N SER A 41 -17.10 -13.34 -9.38
CA SER A 41 -17.19 -14.20 -8.20
C SER A 41 -15.81 -14.28 -7.52
N THR A 42 -15.78 -14.20 -6.19
CA THR A 42 -14.56 -14.29 -5.38
C THR A 42 -13.69 -15.48 -5.78
N ARG A 43 -14.32 -16.59 -6.18
CA ARG A 43 -13.63 -17.80 -6.65
C ARG A 43 -12.81 -17.57 -7.92
N ALA A 44 -13.35 -16.87 -8.91
CA ALA A 44 -12.64 -16.59 -10.16
C ALA A 44 -11.41 -15.70 -9.93
N ALA A 45 -11.53 -14.70 -9.04
CA ALA A 45 -10.41 -13.86 -8.63
C ALA A 45 -9.33 -14.67 -7.91
N VAL A 46 -9.71 -15.58 -7.00
CA VAL A 46 -8.78 -16.48 -6.30
C VAL A 46 -8.08 -17.42 -7.28
N GLU A 47 -8.80 -18.06 -8.19
CA GLU A 47 -8.20 -18.96 -9.19
C GLU A 47 -7.25 -18.24 -10.15
N ALA A 48 -7.57 -16.99 -10.53
CA ALA A 48 -6.70 -16.15 -11.34
C ALA A 48 -5.42 -15.77 -10.56
N ALA A 49 -5.57 -15.35 -9.30
CA ALA A 49 -4.45 -15.03 -8.42
C ALA A 49 -3.55 -16.24 -8.21
N GLU A 50 -4.10 -17.42 -7.95
CA GLU A 50 -3.32 -18.66 -7.82
C GLU A 50 -2.54 -19.01 -9.08
N ARG A 51 -3.15 -18.91 -10.27
CA ARG A 51 -2.46 -19.17 -11.54
C ARG A 51 -1.33 -18.17 -11.77
N TYR A 52 -1.54 -16.91 -11.43
CA TYR A 52 -0.53 -15.87 -11.50
C TYR A 52 0.64 -16.18 -10.56
N LEU A 53 0.35 -16.47 -9.29
CA LEU A 53 1.35 -16.80 -8.26
C LEU A 53 2.18 -18.02 -8.64
N ARG A 54 1.54 -19.08 -9.17
CA ARG A 54 2.27 -20.25 -9.70
C ARG A 54 3.24 -19.88 -10.80
N LYS A 55 2.80 -19.11 -11.81
CA LYS A 55 3.68 -18.67 -12.91
C LYS A 55 4.85 -17.82 -12.42
N VAL A 56 4.62 -16.92 -11.47
CA VAL A 56 5.68 -16.10 -10.88
C VAL A 56 6.69 -16.97 -10.14
N ASN A 57 6.22 -17.94 -9.35
CA ASN A 57 7.08 -18.89 -8.64
C ASN A 57 7.88 -19.78 -9.61
N ASP A 58 7.24 -20.32 -10.64
CA ASP A 58 7.88 -21.15 -11.67
C ASP A 58 8.95 -20.37 -12.45
N ALA A 59 8.77 -19.05 -12.60
CA ALA A 59 9.75 -18.17 -13.23
C ALA A 59 10.93 -17.80 -12.31
N GLY A 60 11.04 -18.39 -11.11
CA GLY A 60 12.09 -18.12 -10.13
C GLY A 60 11.72 -17.08 -9.07
N GLY A 61 10.49 -16.56 -9.10
CA GLY A 61 9.90 -15.69 -8.07
C GLY A 61 10.79 -14.51 -7.66
N MET A 62 10.81 -14.24 -6.35
CA MET A 62 11.62 -13.17 -5.77
C MET A 62 13.13 -13.42 -5.85
N THR A 63 13.56 -14.68 -5.98
CA THR A 63 14.98 -15.03 -6.13
C THR A 63 15.54 -14.51 -7.44
N LYS A 64 14.87 -14.81 -8.56
CA LYS A 64 15.30 -14.31 -9.87
C LYS A 64 15.28 -12.78 -9.94
N LEU A 65 14.23 -12.17 -9.37
CA LEU A 65 14.15 -10.71 -9.29
C LEU A 65 15.35 -10.13 -8.51
N ALA A 66 15.69 -10.71 -7.36
CA ALA A 66 16.86 -10.29 -6.60
C ALA A 66 18.17 -10.44 -7.38
N GLU A 67 18.35 -11.54 -8.12
CA GLU A 67 19.51 -11.75 -8.98
C GLU A 67 19.62 -10.73 -10.10
N ASP A 68 18.50 -10.37 -10.73
CA ASP A 68 18.45 -9.34 -11.76
C ASP A 68 18.81 -7.96 -11.19
N VAL A 69 18.30 -7.61 -9.99
CA VAL A 69 18.63 -6.36 -9.30
C VAL A 69 20.09 -6.31 -8.85
N LEU A 70 20.65 -7.42 -8.36
CA LEU A 70 22.07 -7.52 -7.99
C LEU A 70 22.98 -7.29 -9.19
N ARG A 71 22.64 -7.85 -10.36
CA ARG A 71 23.43 -7.75 -11.59
C ARG A 71 23.59 -6.32 -12.07
N VAL A 72 22.57 -5.48 -11.89
CA VAL A 72 22.61 -4.07 -12.30
C VAL A 72 23.19 -3.14 -11.25
N ASN A 73 23.49 -3.65 -10.04
CA ASN A 73 24.11 -2.90 -8.94
C ASN A 73 23.40 -1.57 -8.64
N ALA A 74 22.08 -1.60 -8.54
CA ALA A 74 21.28 -0.40 -8.31
C ALA A 74 21.59 0.27 -6.95
N GLY A 75 21.61 1.60 -6.92
CA GLY A 75 21.74 2.36 -5.68
C GLY A 75 20.43 2.46 -4.89
N ALA A 76 19.30 2.37 -5.59
CA ALA A 76 17.97 2.39 -4.99
C ALA A 76 16.97 1.49 -5.73
N VAL A 77 16.01 0.96 -4.98
CA VAL A 77 14.92 0.12 -5.48
C VAL A 77 13.60 0.67 -4.95
N LEU A 78 12.71 1.09 -5.84
CA LEU A 78 11.31 1.39 -5.52
C LEU A 78 10.48 0.15 -5.72
N MET A 79 9.78 -0.27 -4.68
CA MET A 79 8.96 -1.47 -4.69
C MET A 79 7.49 -1.11 -4.45
N PHE A 80 6.63 -1.49 -5.38
CA PHE A 80 5.18 -1.40 -5.30
C PHE A 80 4.64 -2.83 -5.22
N SER A 81 4.53 -3.36 -4.02
CA SER A 81 4.06 -4.72 -3.78
C SER A 81 3.57 -4.87 -2.35
N ASP A 82 2.97 -6.02 -2.04
CA ASP A 82 2.60 -6.35 -0.67
C ASP A 82 3.83 -6.68 0.20
N SER A 83 3.61 -6.67 1.51
CA SER A 83 4.63 -6.98 2.51
C SER A 83 5.29 -8.36 2.33
N ILE A 84 4.58 -9.34 1.77
CA ILE A 84 5.07 -10.72 1.61
C ILE A 84 6.09 -10.78 0.48
N ASN A 85 5.80 -10.19 -0.67
CA ASN A 85 6.71 -10.19 -1.81
C ASN A 85 7.94 -9.33 -1.53
N ILE A 86 7.76 -8.16 -0.91
CA ILE A 86 8.90 -7.33 -0.49
C ILE A 86 9.74 -8.11 0.53
N GLY A 87 9.13 -8.77 1.51
CA GLY A 87 9.84 -9.62 2.46
C GLY A 87 10.65 -10.75 1.78
N GLY A 88 10.05 -11.41 0.79
CA GLY A 88 10.70 -12.42 -0.02
C GLY A 88 11.86 -11.89 -0.85
N PHE A 89 11.69 -10.72 -1.46
CA PHE A 89 12.76 -10.01 -2.15
C PHE A 89 13.90 -9.65 -1.21
N LEU A 90 13.61 -9.11 -0.01
CA LEU A 90 14.65 -8.71 0.95
C LEU A 90 15.50 -9.90 1.38
N ARG A 91 14.88 -11.05 1.68
CA ARG A 91 15.63 -12.30 1.92
C ARG A 91 16.52 -12.62 0.74
N ALA A 92 15.93 -12.73 -0.46
CA ALA A 92 16.68 -13.11 -1.64
C ALA A 92 17.83 -12.15 -2.00
N TYR A 93 17.59 -10.84 -1.86
CA TYR A 93 18.49 -9.77 -2.26
C TYR A 93 19.59 -9.50 -1.23
N ARG A 94 19.22 -9.25 0.04
CA ARG A 94 20.19 -8.84 1.08
C ARG A 94 21.05 -10.01 1.56
N GLU A 95 20.52 -11.24 1.62
CA GLU A 95 21.32 -12.43 1.96
C GLU A 95 22.42 -12.71 0.91
N ARG A 96 22.27 -12.16 -0.31
CA ARG A 96 23.24 -12.25 -1.40
C ARG A 96 24.11 -10.99 -1.53
N GLY A 97 24.13 -10.14 -0.50
CA GLY A 97 24.97 -8.94 -0.44
C GLY A 97 24.34 -7.67 -1.02
N GLY A 98 23.07 -7.71 -1.41
CA GLY A 98 22.34 -6.53 -1.88
C GLY A 98 22.20 -5.47 -0.79
N ASN A 99 22.55 -4.22 -1.12
CA ASN A 99 22.64 -3.12 -0.15
C ASN A 99 21.97 -1.82 -0.62
N ALA A 100 21.21 -1.86 -1.72
CA ALA A 100 20.46 -0.71 -2.22
C ALA A 100 19.49 -0.14 -1.18
N VAL A 101 19.22 1.17 -1.29
CA VAL A 101 18.12 1.80 -0.56
C VAL A 101 16.79 1.28 -1.11
N VAL A 102 16.02 0.58 -0.28
CA VAL A 102 14.69 0.10 -0.65
C VAL A 102 13.62 1.07 -0.12
N THR A 103 12.75 1.51 -1.02
CA THR A 103 11.60 2.38 -0.71
C THR A 103 10.33 1.78 -1.27
N THR A 104 9.19 1.96 -0.60
CA THR A 104 7.89 1.43 -1.02
C THR A 104 6.77 2.44 -0.81
N ASP A 105 5.60 2.17 -1.40
CA ASP A 105 4.39 2.95 -1.19
C ASP A 105 3.77 2.66 0.19
N SER A 106 2.53 3.10 0.43
CA SER A 106 1.84 2.89 1.69
C SER A 106 1.17 1.52 1.82
N THR A 107 1.31 0.64 0.82
CA THR A 107 0.67 -0.67 0.83
C THR A 107 1.24 -1.57 1.94
N PRO A 108 2.57 -1.66 2.13
CA PRO A 108 3.15 -2.52 3.18
C PRO A 108 3.09 -1.88 4.57
N SER A 109 3.10 -2.74 5.60
CA SER A 109 3.38 -2.30 6.97
C SER A 109 4.70 -2.88 7.47
N ALA A 110 5.39 -2.12 8.33
CA ALA A 110 6.65 -2.59 8.93
C ALA A 110 6.48 -3.91 9.69
N ASP A 111 5.37 -4.04 10.43
CA ASP A 111 5.01 -5.26 11.17
C ASP A 111 4.94 -6.49 10.25
N GLU A 112 4.31 -6.36 9.08
CA GLU A 112 4.21 -7.45 8.11
C GLU A 112 5.52 -7.69 7.36
N LEU A 113 6.25 -6.64 6.99
CA LEU A 113 7.56 -6.76 6.34
C LEU A 113 8.55 -7.50 7.22
N VAL A 114 8.58 -7.19 8.52
CA VAL A 114 9.40 -7.89 9.51
C VAL A 114 8.99 -9.36 9.61
N ARG A 115 7.67 -9.66 9.68
CA ARG A 115 7.18 -11.05 9.67
C ARG A 115 7.55 -11.80 8.40
N ALA A 116 7.50 -11.11 7.26
CA ALA A 116 7.78 -11.67 5.95
C ALA A 116 9.27 -11.69 5.60
N SER A 117 10.17 -11.20 6.45
CA SER A 117 11.62 -11.25 6.25
C SER A 117 12.33 -11.46 7.59
N SER A 118 12.82 -10.39 8.21
CA SER A 118 13.28 -10.31 9.59
C SER A 118 13.44 -8.83 9.98
N ILE A 119 13.71 -8.54 11.25
CA ILE A 119 14.05 -7.16 11.69
C ILE A 119 15.29 -6.65 10.96
N GLU A 120 16.32 -7.50 10.84
CA GLU A 120 17.59 -7.17 10.18
C GLU A 120 17.39 -6.85 8.69
N LEU A 121 16.60 -7.69 8.00
CA LEU A 121 16.33 -7.56 6.58
C LEU A 121 15.32 -6.45 6.26
N ALA A 122 14.44 -6.07 7.19
CA ALA A 122 13.50 -4.99 7.00
C ALA A 122 14.07 -3.61 7.37
N ARG A 123 15.17 -3.56 8.13
CA ARG A 123 15.77 -2.29 8.57
C ARG A 123 16.08 -1.36 7.40
N SER A 124 15.90 -0.06 7.64
CA SER A 124 16.19 1.04 6.71
C SER A 124 15.32 1.10 5.46
N ILE A 125 14.28 0.26 5.37
CA ILE A 125 13.25 0.41 4.34
C ILE A 125 12.47 1.68 4.62
N ARG A 126 12.23 2.45 3.56
CA ARG A 126 11.40 3.64 3.57
C ARG A 126 9.99 3.28 3.11
N ILE A 127 8.98 3.68 3.86
CA ILE A 127 7.57 3.48 3.54
C ILE A 127 6.95 4.87 3.40
N ALA A 128 6.26 5.12 2.29
CA ALA A 128 5.40 6.30 2.20
C ALA A 128 4.20 6.12 3.13
N GLU A 129 4.01 7.02 4.08
CA GLU A 129 2.93 6.96 5.06
C GLU A 129 1.86 7.98 4.67
N VAL A 130 0.64 7.50 4.40
CA VAL A 130 -0.52 8.34 4.02
C VAL A 130 -1.42 8.70 5.21
N MET A 131 -1.01 8.30 6.41
CA MET A 131 -1.71 8.56 7.66
C MET A 131 -0.76 9.14 8.71
N PRO A 132 -1.26 9.96 9.67
CA PRO A 132 -0.44 10.44 10.77
C PRO A 132 0.14 9.32 11.62
N ALA A 133 1.37 9.52 12.12
CA ALA A 133 2.06 8.57 12.97
C ALA A 133 1.26 8.18 14.23
N ILE A 134 0.90 6.91 14.34
CA ILE A 134 0.13 6.38 15.48
C ILE A 134 0.90 6.54 16.81
N VAL A 135 2.21 6.27 16.79
CA VAL A 135 3.06 6.28 18.00
C VAL A 135 3.12 7.65 18.66
N LYS A 136 3.14 8.72 17.86
CA LYS A 136 3.24 10.10 18.36
C LYS A 136 1.98 10.59 19.07
N ARG A 137 0.80 10.07 18.70
CA ARG A 137 -0.52 10.52 19.21
C ARG A 137 -0.70 12.03 19.18
N ASN A 138 -0.11 12.69 18.18
CA ASN A 138 -0.07 14.15 18.06
C ASN A 138 -1.41 14.75 17.59
N THR A 139 -2.18 14.03 16.79
CA THR A 139 -3.50 14.48 16.30
C THR A 139 -4.66 14.01 17.19
N ARG A 140 -5.75 14.78 17.23
CA ARG A 140 -7.02 14.32 17.85
C ARG A 140 -7.51 13.03 17.19
N LEU A 141 -7.33 12.89 15.87
CA LEU A 141 -7.65 11.69 15.11
C LEU A 141 -6.99 10.44 15.70
N VAL A 142 -5.66 10.45 15.87
CA VAL A 142 -4.91 9.29 16.38
C VAL A 142 -5.27 8.99 17.83
N ARG A 143 -5.47 10.01 18.67
CA ARG A 143 -5.90 9.80 20.06
C ARG A 143 -7.28 9.14 20.14
N ALA A 144 -8.24 9.59 19.32
CA ALA A 144 -9.57 9.00 19.24
C ALA A 144 -9.50 7.55 18.70
N PHE A 145 -8.75 7.32 17.62
CA PHE A 145 -8.54 5.98 17.07
C PHE A 145 -8.05 4.99 18.13
N VAL A 146 -6.99 5.34 18.87
CA VAL A 146 -6.43 4.43 19.88
C VAL A 146 -7.43 4.18 21.03
N ALA A 147 -8.14 5.22 21.47
CA ALA A 147 -9.15 5.09 22.51
C ALA A 147 -10.31 4.19 22.07
N ASP A 148 -10.80 4.37 20.84
CA ASP A 148 -11.92 3.62 20.28
C ASP A 148 -11.55 2.15 20.03
N MET A 149 -10.34 1.87 19.55
CA MET A 149 -9.84 0.49 19.41
C MET A 149 -9.73 -0.20 20.77
N ALA A 150 -9.30 0.50 21.82
CA ALA A 150 -9.26 -0.04 23.18
C ALA A 150 -10.67 -0.29 23.73
N ALA A 151 -11.58 0.68 23.61
CA ALA A 151 -12.96 0.56 24.05
C ALA A 151 -13.73 -0.56 23.31
N GLY A 152 -13.42 -0.77 22.02
CA GLY A 152 -13.95 -1.85 21.20
C GLY A 152 -13.31 -3.23 21.44
N GLY A 153 -12.41 -3.37 22.42
CA GLY A 153 -11.75 -4.64 22.73
C GLY A 153 -10.74 -5.10 21.67
N ARG A 154 -10.26 -4.18 20.82
CA ARG A 154 -9.30 -4.43 19.74
C ARG A 154 -8.02 -3.58 19.87
N PRO A 155 -7.35 -3.54 21.04
CA PRO A 155 -6.10 -2.80 21.21
C PRO A 155 -4.98 -3.31 20.29
N ASP A 156 -5.12 -4.52 19.75
CA ASP A 156 -4.23 -5.08 18.74
C ASP A 156 -4.22 -4.28 17.43
N LEU A 157 -5.37 -3.68 17.06
CA LEU A 157 -5.50 -2.86 15.85
C LEU A 157 -4.93 -1.45 16.04
N ALA A 158 -4.82 -0.98 17.28
CA ALA A 158 -4.41 0.38 17.63
C ALA A 158 -2.94 0.72 17.27
N ARG A 159 -2.22 -0.20 16.62
CA ARG A 159 -0.85 -0.02 16.12
C ARG A 159 -0.73 -0.16 14.60
N LEU A 160 -1.81 -0.51 13.90
CA LEU A 160 -1.79 -0.83 12.47
C LEU A 160 -2.24 0.38 11.65
N THR A 161 -1.38 0.87 10.75
CA THR A 161 -1.70 2.00 9.85
C THR A 161 -2.94 1.71 9.00
N ALA A 162 -3.08 0.49 8.46
CA ALA A 162 -4.26 0.08 7.69
C ALA A 162 -5.56 0.15 8.52
N ALA A 163 -5.49 -0.13 9.84
CA ALA A 163 -6.66 0.01 10.72
C ALA A 163 -7.01 1.48 10.97
N LEU A 164 -6.00 2.36 11.09
CA LEU A 164 -6.22 3.81 11.16
C LEU A 164 -6.85 4.35 9.86
N GLU A 165 -6.39 3.91 8.69
CA GLU A 165 -6.97 4.29 7.40
C GLU A 165 -8.45 3.85 7.27
N GLY A 166 -8.77 2.62 7.67
CA GLY A 166 -10.15 2.14 7.73
C GLY A 166 -11.01 2.97 8.70
N TYR A 167 -10.46 3.32 9.86
CA TYR A 167 -11.12 4.18 10.84
C TYR A 167 -11.38 5.61 10.30
N VAL A 168 -10.39 6.21 9.63
CA VAL A 168 -10.51 7.50 8.94
C VAL A 168 -11.62 7.45 7.89
N SER A 169 -11.62 6.41 7.05
CA SER A 169 -12.63 6.20 6.01
C SER A 169 -14.04 6.08 6.59
N ALA A 170 -14.20 5.33 7.68
CA ALA A 170 -15.48 5.18 8.37
C ALA A 170 -15.96 6.51 8.98
N ARG A 171 -15.06 7.26 9.62
CA ARG A 171 -15.40 8.58 10.19
C ARG A 171 -15.78 9.59 9.12
N LEU A 172 -15.05 9.64 8.01
CA LEU A 172 -15.39 10.46 6.86
C LEU A 172 -16.80 10.14 6.35
N PHE A 173 -17.13 8.86 6.19
CA PHE A 173 -18.45 8.43 5.73
C PHE A 173 -19.56 8.91 6.68
N VAL A 174 -19.38 8.76 7.98
CA VAL A 174 -20.33 9.25 9.00
C VAL A 174 -20.50 10.77 8.91
N GLU A 175 -19.39 11.52 8.79
CA GLU A 175 -19.43 12.98 8.67
C GLU A 175 -20.09 13.45 7.36
N ALA A 176 -19.88 12.73 6.25
CA ALA A 176 -20.55 13.02 4.98
C ALA A 176 -22.06 12.78 5.09
N VAL A 177 -22.48 11.65 5.67
CA VAL A 177 -23.90 11.31 5.87
C VAL A 177 -24.60 12.34 6.77
N ARG A 178 -23.94 12.83 7.82
CA ARG A 178 -24.48 13.89 8.70
C ARG A 178 -24.79 15.19 7.97
N ARG A 179 -24.17 15.45 6.82
CA ARG A 179 -24.38 16.66 5.99
C ARG A 179 -25.45 16.46 4.90
N ILE A 180 -26.05 15.27 4.79
CA ILE A 180 -27.13 14.99 3.83
C ILE A 180 -28.47 15.37 4.47
N SER A 181 -29.27 16.15 3.75
CA SER A 181 -30.68 16.37 4.07
C SER A 181 -31.53 15.51 3.13
N GLY A 182 -32.29 14.56 3.67
CA GLY A 182 -33.13 13.65 2.89
C GLY A 182 -32.58 12.22 2.80
N PRO A 183 -33.02 11.43 1.80
CA PRO A 183 -32.62 10.02 1.67
C PRO A 183 -31.11 9.84 1.50
N VAL A 184 -30.54 8.86 2.19
CA VAL A 184 -29.12 8.50 2.06
C VAL A 184 -28.96 7.46 0.95
N THR A 185 -28.48 7.92 -0.21
CA THR A 185 -28.13 7.12 -1.39
C THR A 185 -26.67 7.31 -1.78
N GLY A 186 -26.10 6.41 -2.59
CA GLY A 186 -24.71 6.56 -3.07
C GLY A 186 -24.45 7.87 -3.82
N GLU A 187 -25.44 8.38 -4.56
CA GLU A 187 -25.37 9.68 -5.24
C GLU A 187 -25.35 10.84 -4.26
N THR A 188 -26.21 10.80 -3.23
CA THR A 188 -26.24 11.86 -2.20
C THR A 188 -24.96 11.87 -1.37
N VAL A 189 -24.36 10.70 -1.08
CA VAL A 189 -23.06 10.60 -0.40
C VAL A 189 -21.94 11.17 -1.25
N ARG A 190 -21.87 10.81 -2.54
CA ARG A 190 -20.90 11.38 -3.49
C ARG A 190 -21.01 12.91 -3.53
N THR A 191 -22.24 13.41 -3.68
CA THR A 191 -22.53 14.85 -3.71
C THR A 191 -22.09 15.52 -2.42
N ALA A 192 -22.38 14.90 -1.26
CA ALA A 192 -21.97 15.42 0.04
C ALA A 192 -20.44 15.51 0.16
N LEU A 193 -19.72 14.46 -0.20
CA LEU A 193 -18.25 14.45 -0.18
C LEU A 193 -17.66 15.56 -1.07
N GLN A 194 -18.19 15.75 -2.28
CA GLN A 194 -17.66 16.71 -3.26
C GLN A 194 -18.02 18.17 -2.99
N THR A 195 -19.12 18.44 -2.28
CA THR A 195 -19.67 19.81 -2.19
C THR A 195 -19.84 20.32 -0.77
N ARG A 196 -19.75 19.44 0.24
CA ARG A 196 -20.03 19.80 1.63
C ARG A 196 -18.80 19.72 2.51
N GLY A 197 -17.60 19.48 1.98
CA GLY A 197 -16.34 19.57 2.73
C GLY A 197 -15.92 21.02 3.04
N PRO A 198 -14.75 21.24 3.66
CA PRO A 198 -13.82 20.22 4.15
C PRO A 198 -14.37 19.43 5.35
N PHE A 199 -13.80 18.25 5.59
CA PHE A 199 -14.10 17.37 6.73
C PHE A 199 -12.87 17.31 7.64
N ASP A 200 -12.89 18.02 8.78
CA ASP A 200 -11.86 17.87 9.82
C ASP A 200 -12.17 16.63 10.68
N LEU A 201 -11.29 15.62 10.62
CA LEU A 201 -11.41 14.39 11.40
C LEU A 201 -10.57 14.42 12.69
N GLY A 202 -10.11 15.60 13.10
CA GLY A 202 -9.30 15.82 14.28
C GLY A 202 -7.84 16.07 13.92
N ASP A 203 -7.57 17.23 13.32
CA ASP A 203 -6.27 17.65 12.79
C ASP A 203 -5.85 16.89 11.52
N PHE A 204 -6.79 16.22 10.87
CA PHE A 204 -6.62 15.58 9.58
C PHE A 204 -7.81 15.97 8.69
N GLU A 205 -7.59 16.99 7.86
CA GLU A 205 -8.61 17.54 6.98
C GLU A 205 -8.68 16.73 5.67
N ILE A 206 -9.89 16.36 5.28
CA ILE A 206 -10.17 15.72 3.99
C ILE A 206 -11.07 16.64 3.16
N ARG A 207 -10.68 16.88 1.91
CA ARG A 207 -11.44 17.70 0.95
C ARG A 207 -11.51 17.00 -0.40
N PHE A 208 -12.73 16.67 -0.83
CA PHE A 208 -13.01 16.31 -2.22
C PHE A 208 -13.65 17.49 -2.95
N GLY A 209 -13.64 17.42 -4.27
CA GLY A 209 -14.32 18.36 -5.14
C GLY A 209 -14.90 17.67 -6.38
N PRO A 210 -15.70 18.36 -7.20
CA PRO A 210 -16.26 17.80 -8.43
C PRO A 210 -15.19 17.31 -9.43
N SER A 211 -14.01 17.93 -9.39
CA SER A 211 -12.82 17.57 -10.18
C SER A 211 -11.62 17.16 -9.32
N GLN A 212 -11.81 16.97 -8.01
CA GLN A 212 -10.78 16.56 -7.05
C GLN A 212 -11.22 15.28 -6.35
N TYR A 213 -10.67 14.15 -6.79
CA TYR A 213 -10.97 12.82 -6.26
C TYR A 213 -9.95 12.33 -5.22
N GLU A 214 -8.86 13.08 -5.05
CA GLU A 214 -7.86 12.89 -4.00
C GLU A 214 -8.27 13.72 -2.78
N GLY A 215 -8.68 13.05 -1.70
CA GLY A 215 -9.23 13.71 -0.51
C GLY A 215 -8.18 14.33 0.41
N SER A 216 -6.93 13.86 0.33
CA SER A 216 -5.81 14.29 1.16
C SER A 216 -4.53 14.33 0.32
N GLN A 217 -3.64 15.25 0.65
CA GLN A 217 -2.28 15.31 0.10
C GLN A 217 -1.22 15.03 1.19
N PHE A 218 -1.66 14.50 2.34
CA PHE A 218 -0.76 14.12 3.42
C PHE A 218 0.13 12.97 2.95
N VAL A 219 1.44 13.19 3.01
CA VAL A 219 2.45 12.15 2.84
C VAL A 219 3.55 12.43 3.85
N ASP A 220 3.98 11.37 4.54
CA ASP A 220 5.17 11.34 5.36
C ASP A 220 6.06 10.17 4.90
N ILE A 221 7.33 10.14 5.31
CA ILE A 221 8.25 9.04 5.00
C ILE A 221 8.68 8.38 6.30
N GLY A 222 8.19 7.18 6.52
CA GLY A 222 8.59 6.31 7.62
C GLY A 222 9.83 5.49 7.28
N VAL A 223 10.75 5.34 8.24
CA VAL A 223 11.91 4.44 8.10
C VAL A 223 11.82 3.31 9.13
N ILE A 224 11.94 2.06 8.70
CA ILE A 224 11.98 0.92 9.62
C ILE A 224 13.29 0.96 10.42
N GLY A 225 13.17 1.18 11.73
CA GLY A 225 14.29 1.24 12.67
C GLY A 225 14.77 -0.13 13.17
N ASN A 226 15.74 -0.11 14.09
CA ASN A 226 16.38 -1.31 14.65
C ASN A 226 15.44 -2.24 15.42
N LEU A 227 14.26 -1.76 15.82
CA LEU A 227 13.24 -2.55 16.52
C LEU A 227 12.15 -3.08 15.56
N GLY A 228 12.34 -2.95 14.25
CA GLY A 228 11.36 -3.38 13.25
C GLY A 228 10.11 -2.48 13.17
N ARG A 229 10.16 -1.28 13.77
CA ARG A 229 9.05 -0.32 13.79
C ARG A 229 9.36 0.89 12.93
N VAL A 230 8.33 1.52 12.39
CA VAL A 230 8.45 2.78 11.65
C VAL A 230 8.89 3.90 12.59
N LEU A 231 9.89 4.66 12.14
CA LEU A 231 10.34 5.93 12.69
C LEU A 231 9.91 7.03 11.71
N ASN A 232 9.01 7.89 12.15
CA ASN A 232 8.58 9.11 11.46
C ASN A 232 8.35 10.22 12.46
#